data_AF-A0A3N4S7K2-F1
#
_entry.id   AF-A0A3N4S7K2-F1
#
_cell.length_a   1.000
_cell.length_b   1.000
_cell.length_c   1.000
_cell.angle_alpha   90.00
_cell.angle_beta   90.00
_cell.angle_gamma   90.00
#
_symmetry.space_group_name_H-M   'P 1'
#
loop_
_entity.id
_entity.type
_entity.pdbx_description
1 polymer ?
#
loop_
_entity_poly.entity_id
_entity_poly.type
_entity_poly.pdbx_seq_one_letter_code
_entity_poly.pdbx_strand_id
1 'polypeptide(L)'
;MRVRPQREVKHCAGPHESWSTVARRGDTAKTAPRHQHAQQAEAARRCSRNRPPPETPRTAGVYAKATAGTRLFFGTPQLRALLALNLAVAAASAMVTVNSVVYVRDRLGLDAADVSLALGAYGGGSMAVALLLPRVLDRDSDRTVMLRGALLLTLVFAGLGAVTAADSGGWRWPALLLTWAAFGGACSMVLTPTGRLIRRAAPPEERAQAFAAQFSLSHSCWLLTYPLAGWLGAEAGLGAAVAALGAIALAAGLLAVRMWPAREPLGMEHEHTDLHDGHPHLTGAVRVPSGWRHSHDRLAGSLHAH
;
A
#
# COMPACT_ATOMS: atom_id res chain seq x y z
N MET A 1 25.32 43.47 29.08
CA MET A 1 24.19 42.65 28.57
C MET A 1 24.18 42.80 27.05
N ARG A 2 24.66 41.79 26.31
CA ARG A 2 24.98 41.89 24.87
C ARG A 2 23.71 41.82 24.01
N VAL A 3 23.45 42.90 23.28
CA VAL A 3 22.45 43.01 22.22
C VAL A 3 22.96 42.23 21.00
N ARG A 4 22.19 41.26 20.50
CA ARG A 4 22.45 40.56 19.23
C ARG A 4 22.03 41.47 18.06
N PRO A 5 22.85 41.63 17.01
CA PRO A 5 22.45 42.40 15.83
C PRO A 5 21.54 41.58 14.91
N GLN A 6 20.53 42.24 14.36
CA GLN A 6 19.66 41.76 13.29
C GLN A 6 20.50 41.42 12.05
N ARG A 7 20.27 40.25 11.45
CA ARG A 7 20.80 39.91 10.12
C ARG A 7 19.80 40.33 9.06
N GLU A 8 20.20 41.33 8.27
CA GLU A 8 19.53 41.72 7.03
C GLU A 8 19.45 40.55 6.05
N VAL A 9 18.23 40.23 5.62
CA VAL A 9 17.97 39.31 4.50
C VAL A 9 18.05 40.13 3.22
N LYS A 10 19.21 40.12 2.55
CA LYS A 10 19.34 40.70 1.20
C LYS A 10 18.58 39.81 0.20
N HIS A 11 17.45 40.31 -0.29
CA HIS A 11 16.76 39.81 -1.46
C HIS A 11 17.67 39.93 -2.70
N CYS A 12 17.97 38.81 -3.36
CA CYS A 12 18.53 38.83 -4.71
C CYS A 12 17.38 39.00 -5.71
N ALA A 13 17.16 40.23 -6.16
CA ALA A 13 16.35 40.53 -7.33
C ALA A 13 17.05 39.98 -8.59
N GLY A 14 16.36 39.14 -9.36
CA GLY A 14 16.81 38.71 -10.70
C GLY A 14 16.50 39.79 -11.75
N PRO A 15 17.28 39.92 -12.84
CA PRO A 15 17.02 40.92 -13.86
C PRO A 15 15.80 40.53 -14.69
N HIS A 16 14.80 41.42 -14.72
CA HIS A 16 13.75 41.47 -15.73
C HIS A 16 14.36 42.08 -17.00
N GLU A 17 14.63 41.28 -18.04
CA GLU A 17 14.91 41.80 -19.37
C GLU A 17 13.79 41.40 -20.35
N SER A 18 13.18 42.44 -20.91
CA SER A 18 12.05 42.45 -21.82
C SER A 18 12.42 41.84 -23.18
N TRP A 19 11.71 40.78 -23.56
CA TRP A 19 11.72 40.25 -24.93
C TRP A 19 10.88 41.15 -25.84
N SER A 20 11.47 42.25 -26.29
CA SER A 20 10.94 43.02 -27.41
C SER A 20 12.07 43.77 -28.07
N THR A 21 12.16 43.64 -29.40
CA THR A 21 13.10 44.32 -30.31
C THR A 21 14.49 43.70 -30.41
N VAL A 22 14.68 42.80 -31.39
CA VAL A 22 15.73 42.85 -32.44
C VAL A 22 15.52 41.61 -33.32
N ALA A 23 14.60 41.75 -34.28
CA ALA A 23 14.58 40.95 -35.49
C ALA A 23 15.06 41.86 -36.62
N ARG A 24 16.36 41.86 -36.92
CA ARG A 24 16.92 42.21 -38.23
C ARG A 24 18.43 42.00 -38.28
N ARG A 25 18.86 41.31 -39.35
CA ARG A 25 20.20 41.21 -39.96
C ARG A 25 21.22 40.23 -39.33
N GLY A 26 21.40 39.11 -40.03
CA GLY A 26 22.59 38.82 -40.85
C GLY A 26 23.96 38.72 -40.17
N ASP A 27 24.56 37.53 -40.29
CA ASP A 27 25.99 37.20 -40.29
C ASP A 27 26.90 37.77 -39.18
N THR A 28 27.46 36.89 -38.35
CA THR A 28 28.90 36.55 -38.34
C THR A 28 29.26 35.69 -37.13
N ALA A 29 30.22 34.79 -37.35
CA ALA A 29 30.74 33.83 -36.40
C ALA A 29 31.64 34.44 -35.31
N LYS A 30 31.83 33.63 -34.26
CA LYS A 30 33.00 33.61 -33.35
C LYS A 30 33.24 34.85 -32.48
N THR A 31 32.84 34.76 -31.21
CA THR A 31 33.72 34.78 -30.00
C THR A 31 32.88 35.06 -28.74
N ALA A 32 32.40 33.99 -28.08
CA ALA A 32 31.85 34.13 -26.73
C ALA A 32 33.02 34.19 -25.71
N PRO A 33 33.06 35.16 -24.79
CA PRO A 33 34.25 35.43 -24.00
C PRO A 33 34.37 34.42 -22.85
N ARG A 34 35.55 33.78 -22.74
CA ARG A 34 35.95 32.85 -21.64
C ARG A 34 35.67 33.36 -20.22
N HIS A 35 35.47 34.67 -20.04
CA HIS A 35 35.18 35.30 -18.76
C HIS A 35 33.78 34.97 -18.21
N GLN A 36 32.79 34.69 -19.05
CA GLN A 36 31.41 34.46 -18.60
C GLN A 36 31.21 33.07 -17.98
N HIS A 37 31.92 32.06 -18.51
CA HIS A 37 31.95 30.71 -17.93
C HIS A 37 32.68 30.65 -16.59
N ALA A 38 33.71 31.48 -16.39
CA ALA A 38 34.44 31.56 -15.11
C ALA A 38 33.55 32.13 -13.99
N GLN A 39 32.77 33.17 -14.28
CA GLN A 39 31.85 33.79 -13.33
C GLN A 39 30.68 32.88 -12.95
N GLN A 40 30.13 32.12 -13.90
CA GLN A 40 29.08 31.13 -13.62
C GLN A 40 29.61 29.97 -12.75
N ALA A 41 30.85 29.54 -12.97
CA ALA A 41 31.49 28.50 -12.16
C ALA A 41 31.77 28.96 -10.72
N GLU A 42 32.16 30.23 -10.51
CA GLU A 42 32.33 30.79 -9.17
C GLU A 42 31.01 31.01 -8.43
N ALA A 43 29.95 31.43 -9.14
CA ALA A 43 28.61 31.57 -8.58
C ALA A 43 28.06 30.21 -8.11
N ALA A 44 28.23 29.15 -8.92
CA ALA A 44 27.85 27.79 -8.55
C ALA A 44 28.65 27.27 -7.35
N ARG A 45 29.96 27.56 -7.29
CA ARG A 45 30.82 27.20 -6.15
C ARG A 45 30.48 27.96 -4.87
N ARG A 46 30.04 29.22 -4.95
CA ARG A 46 29.54 29.98 -3.79
C ARG A 46 28.18 29.46 -3.31
N CYS A 47 27.29 29.08 -4.22
CA CYS A 47 25.99 28.51 -3.89
C CYS A 47 26.14 27.14 -3.20
N SER A 48 27.09 26.31 -3.65
CA SER A 48 27.43 25.04 -2.99
C SER A 48 28.04 25.22 -1.60
N ARG A 49 28.76 26.32 -1.35
CA ARG A 49 29.47 26.56 -0.08
C ARG A 49 28.55 27.10 1.02
N ASN A 50 27.39 27.64 0.65
CA ASN A 50 26.44 28.25 1.56
C ASN A 50 25.18 27.39 1.78
N ARG A 51 25.19 26.13 1.32
CA ARG A 51 24.15 25.16 1.64
C ARG A 51 24.27 24.84 3.13
N PRO A 52 23.23 25.05 3.95
CA PRO A 52 23.25 24.55 5.31
C PRO A 52 23.52 23.03 5.25
N PRO A 53 24.31 22.48 6.17
CA PRO A 53 24.51 21.03 6.22
C PRO A 53 23.13 20.36 6.25
N PRO A 54 22.92 19.24 5.53
CA PRO A 54 21.68 18.50 5.64
C PRO A 54 21.44 18.25 7.13
N GLU A 55 20.29 18.69 7.65
CA GLU A 55 19.92 18.43 9.03
C GLU A 55 20.11 16.94 9.27
N THR A 56 21.01 16.61 10.20
CA THR A 56 21.25 15.23 10.58
C THR A 56 19.90 14.65 10.97
N PRO A 57 19.38 13.62 10.27
CA PRO A 57 18.13 13.00 10.68
C PRO A 57 18.36 12.55 12.11
N ARG A 58 17.64 13.15 13.07
CA ARG A 58 17.66 12.69 14.47
C ARG A 58 17.58 11.17 14.41
N THR A 59 18.62 10.50 14.86
CA THR A 59 18.74 9.04 14.87
C THR A 59 17.77 8.50 15.92
N ALA A 60 16.48 8.61 15.64
CA ALA A 60 15.50 7.71 16.24
C ALA A 60 16.01 6.31 15.92
N GLY A 61 16.36 5.56 16.97
CA GLY A 61 16.95 4.23 16.84
C GLY A 61 16.10 3.34 15.94
N VAL A 62 16.71 2.34 15.31
CA VAL A 62 16.03 1.40 14.41
C VAL A 62 14.74 0.85 15.04
N TYR A 63 14.75 0.58 16.34
CA TYR A 63 13.57 0.19 17.13
C TYR A 63 12.48 1.27 17.24
N ALA A 64 12.84 2.54 17.39
CA ALA A 64 11.89 3.65 17.43
C ALA A 64 11.20 3.85 16.06
N LYS A 65 11.92 3.61 14.96
CA LYS A 65 11.35 3.64 13.60
C LYS A 65 10.46 2.43 13.30
N ALA A 66 10.85 1.23 13.76
CA ALA A 66 10.04 0.02 13.61
C ALA A 66 8.71 0.11 14.39
N THR A 67 8.76 0.66 15.61
CA THR A 67 7.57 0.88 16.44
C THR A 67 6.70 2.02 15.90
N ALA A 68 7.26 3.06 15.30
CA ALA A 68 6.50 4.13 14.65
C ALA A 68 5.62 3.62 13.50
N GLY A 69 6.18 2.82 12.57
CA GLY A 69 5.40 2.23 11.48
C GLY A 69 4.28 1.28 11.97
N THR A 70 4.55 0.54 13.04
CA THR A 70 3.54 -0.33 13.68
C THR A 70 2.43 0.49 14.32
N ARG A 71 2.76 1.58 15.02
CA ARG A 71 1.77 2.51 15.61
C ARG A 71 0.91 3.18 14.54
N LEU A 72 1.50 3.57 13.41
CA LEU A 72 0.76 4.09 12.24
C LEU A 72 -0.25 3.05 11.71
N PHE A 73 0.19 1.79 11.62
CA PHE A 73 -0.65 0.68 11.17
C PHE A 73 -1.88 0.47 12.06
N PHE A 74 -1.69 0.58 13.39
CA PHE A 74 -2.79 0.49 14.36
C PHE A 74 -3.60 1.78 14.54
N GLY A 75 -3.08 2.94 14.13
CA GLY A 75 -3.79 4.22 14.18
C GLY A 75 -4.74 4.43 12.99
N THR A 76 -4.47 3.80 11.85
CA THR A 76 -5.20 4.03 10.60
C THR A 76 -6.21 2.90 10.34
N PRO A 77 -7.53 3.17 10.26
CA PRO A 77 -8.56 2.14 10.08
C PRO A 77 -8.33 1.23 8.87
N GLN A 78 -7.94 1.80 7.74
CA GLN A 78 -7.65 1.09 6.49
C GLN A 78 -6.48 0.11 6.64
N LEU A 79 -5.42 0.51 7.36
CA LEU A 79 -4.25 -0.34 7.61
C LEU A 79 -4.59 -1.47 8.60
N ARG A 80 -5.37 -1.19 9.65
CA ARG A 80 -5.88 -2.26 10.54
C ARG A 80 -6.68 -3.32 9.79
N ALA A 81 -7.54 -2.89 8.87
CA ALA A 81 -8.29 -3.80 8.02
C ALA A 81 -7.34 -4.61 7.11
N LEU A 82 -6.30 -3.99 6.57
CA LEU A 82 -5.25 -4.69 5.81
C LEU A 82 -4.54 -5.75 6.67
N LEU A 83 -4.29 -5.52 7.96
CA LEU A 83 -3.72 -6.55 8.85
C LEU A 83 -4.62 -7.79 8.90
N ALA A 84 -5.92 -7.58 9.11
CA ALA A 84 -6.88 -8.68 9.15
C ALA A 84 -6.94 -9.41 7.80
N LEU A 85 -6.92 -8.68 6.68
CA LEU A 85 -6.86 -9.29 5.36
C LEU A 85 -5.57 -10.09 5.12
N ASN A 86 -4.42 -9.61 5.59
CA ASN A 86 -3.16 -10.37 5.54
C ASN A 86 -3.27 -11.67 6.35
N LEU A 87 -3.95 -11.65 7.50
CA LEU A 87 -4.17 -12.86 8.31
C LEU A 87 -5.05 -13.88 7.58
N ALA A 88 -6.11 -13.44 6.88
CA ALA A 88 -6.94 -14.32 6.06
C ALA A 88 -6.14 -14.96 4.91
N VAL A 89 -5.32 -14.16 4.22
CA VAL A 89 -4.42 -14.64 3.15
C VAL A 89 -3.37 -15.59 3.69
N ALA A 90 -2.84 -15.31 4.89
CA ALA A 90 -1.87 -16.18 5.57
C ALA A 90 -2.49 -17.54 5.89
N ALA A 91 -3.71 -17.57 6.43
CA ALA A 91 -4.42 -18.82 6.73
C ALA A 91 -4.66 -19.67 5.47
N ALA A 92 -5.08 -19.03 4.36
CA ALA A 92 -5.25 -19.71 3.08
C ALA A 92 -3.92 -20.23 2.51
N SER A 93 -2.88 -19.40 2.53
CA SER A 93 -1.55 -19.77 2.02
C SER A 93 -0.91 -20.87 2.87
N ALA A 94 -1.14 -20.88 4.18
CA ALA A 94 -0.69 -21.94 5.08
C ALA A 94 -1.40 -23.27 4.79
N MET A 95 -2.72 -23.25 4.59
CA MET A 95 -3.47 -24.44 4.19
C MET A 95 -2.93 -25.03 2.89
N VAL A 96 -2.68 -24.18 1.89
CA VAL A 96 -2.13 -24.64 0.61
C VAL A 96 -0.70 -25.15 0.79
N THR A 97 0.23 -24.35 1.29
CA THR A 97 1.66 -24.72 1.30
C THR A 97 1.99 -25.87 2.23
N VAL A 98 1.33 -25.96 3.40
CA VAL A 98 1.62 -26.98 4.41
C VAL A 98 0.86 -28.27 4.14
N ASN A 99 -0.45 -28.18 3.89
CA ASN A 99 -1.30 -29.37 3.82
C ASN A 99 -1.45 -29.96 2.41
N SER A 100 -0.93 -29.32 1.36
CA SER A 100 -0.95 -29.90 -0.01
C SER A 100 -0.33 -31.29 -0.06
N VAL A 101 0.79 -31.49 0.63
CA VAL A 101 1.49 -32.77 0.65
C VAL A 101 0.59 -33.86 1.22
N VAL A 102 -0.10 -33.57 2.33
CA VAL A 102 -1.02 -34.49 3.00
C VAL A 102 -2.26 -34.77 2.12
N TYR A 103 -2.82 -33.76 1.45
CA TYR A 103 -3.94 -33.97 0.53
C TYR A 103 -3.57 -34.85 -0.66
N VAL A 104 -2.44 -34.57 -1.30
CA VAL A 104 -2.09 -35.24 -2.55
C VAL A 104 -1.52 -36.63 -2.27
N ARG A 105 -0.57 -36.75 -1.35
CA ARG A 105 0.13 -38.01 -1.11
C ARG A 105 -0.64 -38.93 -0.18
N ASP A 106 -1.15 -38.42 0.95
CA ASP A 106 -1.74 -39.28 1.98
C ASP A 106 -3.23 -39.54 1.73
N ARG A 107 -3.98 -38.56 1.21
CA ARG A 107 -5.43 -38.71 0.96
C ARG A 107 -5.77 -39.20 -0.45
N LEU A 108 -4.99 -38.83 -1.47
CA LEU A 108 -5.24 -39.21 -2.86
C LEU A 108 -4.28 -40.28 -3.38
N GLY A 109 -3.21 -40.62 -2.65
CA GLY A 109 -2.24 -41.63 -3.07
C GLY A 109 -1.41 -41.23 -4.30
N LEU A 110 -1.35 -39.94 -4.59
CA LEU A 110 -0.66 -39.36 -5.75
C LEU A 110 0.83 -39.08 -5.44
N ASP A 111 1.59 -38.72 -6.48
CA ASP A 111 3.03 -38.57 -6.38
C ASP A 111 3.49 -37.12 -6.02
N ALA A 112 4.80 -36.90 -5.99
CA ALA A 112 5.36 -35.57 -5.71
C ALA A 112 5.23 -34.58 -6.89
N ALA A 113 5.09 -35.07 -8.12
CA ALA A 113 4.85 -34.23 -9.28
C ALA A 113 3.43 -33.64 -9.21
N ASP A 114 2.46 -34.40 -8.73
CA ASP A 114 1.10 -33.92 -8.47
C ASP A 114 1.05 -32.83 -7.40
N VAL A 115 1.87 -32.93 -6.33
CA VAL A 115 2.00 -31.82 -5.35
C VAL A 115 2.45 -30.54 -6.04
N SER A 116 3.43 -30.67 -6.94
CA SER A 116 3.94 -29.54 -7.73
C SER A 116 2.87 -28.98 -8.67
N LEU A 117 2.03 -29.83 -9.26
CA LEU A 117 0.90 -29.41 -10.08
C LEU A 117 -0.15 -28.66 -9.25
N ALA A 118 -0.44 -29.10 -8.02
CA ALA A 118 -1.36 -28.39 -7.12
C ALA A 118 -0.83 -27.01 -6.73
N LEU A 119 0.45 -26.90 -6.37
CA LEU A 119 1.10 -25.60 -6.12
C LEU A 119 1.16 -24.75 -7.38
N GLY A 120 1.35 -25.37 -8.55
CA GLY A 120 1.27 -24.74 -9.85
C GLY A 120 -0.12 -24.16 -10.13
N ALA A 121 -1.19 -24.87 -9.79
CA ALA A 121 -2.56 -24.39 -9.90
C ALA A 121 -2.82 -23.18 -8.99
N TYR A 122 -2.33 -23.22 -7.74
CA TYR A 122 -2.35 -22.07 -6.83
C TYR A 122 -1.65 -20.84 -7.43
N GLY A 123 -0.43 -21.01 -7.95
CA GLY A 123 0.31 -19.96 -8.64
C GLY A 123 -0.42 -19.45 -9.89
N GLY A 124 -0.94 -20.35 -10.71
CA GLY A 124 -1.67 -20.05 -11.95
C GLY A 124 -2.94 -19.24 -11.70
N GLY A 125 -3.73 -19.60 -10.69
CA GLY A 125 -4.90 -18.82 -10.28
C GLY A 125 -4.54 -17.41 -9.80
N SER A 126 -3.45 -17.28 -9.04
CA SER A 126 -2.92 -15.99 -8.60
C SER A 126 -2.48 -15.10 -9.78
N MET A 127 -1.74 -15.68 -10.74
CA MET A 127 -1.30 -14.98 -11.94
C MET A 127 -2.47 -14.54 -12.82
N ALA A 128 -3.46 -15.41 -13.03
CA ALA A 128 -4.65 -15.09 -13.82
C ALA A 128 -5.38 -13.87 -13.24
N VAL A 129 -5.61 -13.86 -11.93
CA VAL A 129 -6.24 -12.71 -11.27
C VAL A 129 -5.34 -11.48 -11.31
N ALA A 130 -4.03 -11.60 -11.07
CA ALA A 130 -3.10 -10.48 -11.09
C ALA A 130 -3.09 -9.74 -12.43
N LEU A 131 -3.23 -10.47 -13.54
CA LEU A 131 -3.30 -9.91 -14.90
C LEU A 131 -4.66 -9.28 -15.22
N LEU A 132 -5.74 -9.77 -14.62
CA LEU A 132 -7.09 -9.23 -14.80
C LEU A 132 -7.35 -8.02 -13.89
N LEU A 133 -6.69 -7.98 -12.74
CA LEU A 133 -6.99 -7.01 -11.68
C LEU A 133 -6.89 -5.55 -12.12
N PRO A 134 -5.90 -5.10 -12.92
CA PRO A 134 -5.82 -3.71 -13.35
C PRO A 134 -7.13 -3.20 -13.96
N ARG A 135 -7.76 -4.01 -14.83
CA ARG A 135 -9.05 -3.67 -15.47
C ARG A 135 -10.21 -3.62 -14.49
N VAL A 136 -10.19 -4.47 -13.47
CA VAL A 136 -11.22 -4.50 -12.42
C VAL A 136 -11.12 -3.25 -11.56
N LEU A 137 -9.89 -2.84 -11.23
CA LEU A 137 -9.60 -1.69 -10.37
C LEU A 137 -9.83 -0.34 -11.05
N ASP A 138 -9.93 -0.32 -12.38
CA ASP A 138 -10.42 0.84 -13.11
C ASP A 138 -11.92 1.08 -12.88
N ARG A 139 -12.68 0.06 -12.47
CA ARG A 139 -14.13 0.12 -12.25
C ARG A 139 -14.54 0.05 -10.78
N ASP A 140 -13.81 -0.72 -9.99
CA ASP A 140 -14.09 -0.99 -8.57
C ASP A 140 -13.01 -0.38 -7.66
N SER A 141 -13.41 0.05 -6.47
CA SER A 141 -12.47 0.56 -5.46
C SER A 141 -11.58 -0.55 -4.88
N ASP A 142 -10.36 -0.20 -4.46
CA ASP A 142 -9.43 -1.13 -3.80
C ASP A 142 -10.11 -1.90 -2.65
N ARG A 143 -10.90 -1.19 -1.82
CA ARG A 143 -11.69 -1.76 -0.73
C ARG A 143 -12.63 -2.86 -1.22
N THR A 144 -13.37 -2.62 -2.30
CA THR A 144 -14.37 -3.56 -2.82
C THR A 144 -13.70 -4.84 -3.30
N VAL A 145 -12.60 -4.71 -4.05
CA VAL A 145 -11.85 -5.84 -4.57
C VAL A 145 -11.25 -6.67 -3.43
N MET A 146 -10.64 -6.03 -2.44
CA MET A 146 -10.02 -6.73 -1.30
C MET A 146 -11.05 -7.46 -0.43
N LEU A 147 -12.20 -6.83 -0.14
CA LEU A 147 -13.26 -7.46 0.66
C LEU A 147 -13.94 -8.60 -0.10
N ARG A 148 -14.13 -8.48 -1.42
CA ARG A 148 -14.60 -9.60 -2.27
C ARG A 148 -13.59 -10.75 -2.24
N GLY A 149 -12.28 -10.46 -2.27
CA GLY A 149 -11.23 -11.46 -2.12
C GLY A 149 -11.33 -12.20 -0.78
N ALA A 150 -11.54 -11.50 0.33
CA ALA A 150 -11.73 -12.12 1.64
C ALA A 150 -13.00 -12.98 1.74
N LEU A 151 -14.10 -12.53 1.13
CA LEU A 151 -15.31 -13.34 1.03
C LEU A 151 -15.05 -14.60 0.20
N LEU A 152 -14.36 -14.46 -0.94
CA LEU A 152 -14.00 -15.58 -1.78
C LEU A 152 -13.13 -16.59 -1.02
N LEU A 153 -12.13 -16.14 -0.25
CA LEU A 153 -11.33 -17.04 0.61
C LEU A 153 -12.22 -17.86 1.55
N THR A 154 -13.22 -17.24 2.17
CA THR A 154 -14.17 -17.92 3.06
C THR A 154 -14.98 -18.98 2.32
N LEU A 155 -15.49 -18.65 1.13
CA LEU A 155 -16.25 -19.59 0.30
C LEU A 155 -15.37 -20.75 -0.19
N VAL A 156 -14.13 -20.48 -0.56
CA VAL A 156 -13.18 -21.50 -0.99
C VAL A 156 -12.81 -22.43 0.18
N PHE A 157 -12.68 -21.91 1.40
CA PHE A 157 -12.53 -22.74 2.61
C PHE A 157 -13.74 -23.63 2.87
N ALA A 158 -14.96 -23.11 2.70
CA ALA A 158 -16.18 -23.91 2.83
C ALA A 158 -16.25 -25.03 1.77
N GLY A 159 -15.89 -24.70 0.52
CA GLY A 159 -15.77 -25.67 -0.58
C GLY A 159 -14.71 -26.73 -0.30
N LEU A 160 -13.53 -26.32 0.19
CA LEU A 160 -12.50 -27.24 0.62
C LEU A 160 -13.01 -28.17 1.71
N GLY A 161 -13.72 -27.66 2.72
CA GLY A 161 -14.32 -28.48 3.77
C GLY A 161 -15.23 -29.58 3.22
N ALA A 162 -16.03 -29.28 2.19
CA ALA A 162 -16.85 -30.28 1.50
C ALA A 162 -15.99 -31.32 0.75
N VAL A 163 -14.92 -30.90 0.07
CA VAL A 163 -13.97 -31.82 -0.60
C VAL A 163 -13.25 -32.72 0.41
N THR A 164 -12.91 -32.19 1.59
CA THR A 164 -12.22 -32.91 2.67
C THR A 164 -13.13 -33.94 3.35
N ALA A 165 -14.43 -33.63 3.47
CA ALA A 165 -15.43 -34.51 4.04
C ALA A 165 -15.85 -35.65 3.09
N ALA A 166 -15.56 -35.53 1.79
CA ALA A 166 -15.84 -36.60 0.84
C ALA A 166 -14.81 -37.74 0.95
N ASP A 167 -15.30 -38.96 1.22
CA ASP A 167 -14.45 -40.15 1.42
C ASP A 167 -13.94 -40.78 0.11
N SER A 168 -14.65 -40.59 -1.00
CA SER A 168 -14.29 -41.19 -2.30
C SER A 168 -14.74 -40.36 -3.51
N GLY A 169 -14.11 -40.61 -4.66
CA GLY A 169 -14.49 -40.02 -5.95
C GLY A 169 -13.30 -39.45 -6.74
N GLY A 170 -13.20 -39.82 -8.03
CA GLY A 170 -12.16 -39.32 -8.93
C GLY A 170 -12.24 -37.81 -9.21
N TRP A 171 -13.37 -37.18 -8.89
CA TRP A 171 -13.57 -35.72 -9.01
C TRP A 171 -12.78 -34.91 -7.97
N ARG A 172 -12.27 -35.55 -6.90
CA ARG A 172 -11.58 -34.87 -5.80
C ARG A 172 -10.28 -34.21 -6.26
N TRP A 173 -9.56 -34.84 -7.18
CA TRP A 173 -8.32 -34.29 -7.72
C TRP A 173 -8.52 -32.98 -8.50
N PRO A 174 -9.36 -32.95 -9.56
CA PRO A 174 -9.63 -31.69 -10.27
C PRO A 174 -10.32 -30.65 -9.37
N ALA A 175 -11.15 -31.06 -8.41
CA ALA A 175 -11.72 -30.14 -7.42
C ALA A 175 -10.67 -29.51 -6.51
N LEU A 176 -9.65 -30.27 -6.09
CA LEU A 176 -8.51 -29.76 -5.31
C LEU A 176 -7.73 -28.73 -6.12
N LEU A 177 -7.40 -29.04 -7.38
CA LEU A 177 -6.69 -28.10 -8.28
C LEU A 177 -7.48 -26.80 -8.48
N LEU A 178 -8.80 -26.90 -8.70
CA LEU A 178 -9.67 -25.73 -8.84
C LEU A 178 -9.73 -24.92 -7.53
N THR A 179 -9.81 -25.59 -6.39
CA THR A 179 -9.80 -24.95 -5.06
C THR A 179 -8.47 -24.22 -4.82
N TRP A 180 -7.35 -24.80 -5.23
CA TRP A 180 -6.02 -24.20 -5.08
C TRP A 180 -5.89 -22.98 -5.97
N ALA A 181 -6.31 -23.09 -7.24
CA ALA A 181 -6.37 -21.94 -8.14
C ALA A 181 -7.28 -20.83 -7.58
N ALA A 182 -8.44 -21.18 -7.01
CA ALA A 182 -9.35 -20.22 -6.39
C ALA A 182 -8.74 -19.53 -5.17
N PHE A 183 -8.03 -20.26 -4.30
CA PHE A 183 -7.26 -19.67 -3.21
C PHE A 183 -6.21 -18.69 -3.73
N GLY A 184 -5.44 -19.09 -4.74
CA GLY A 184 -4.41 -18.23 -5.34
C GLY A 184 -4.99 -16.95 -5.92
N GLY A 185 -6.10 -17.07 -6.66
CA GLY A 185 -6.83 -15.93 -7.20
C GLY A 185 -7.35 -15.00 -6.11
N ALA A 186 -8.00 -15.55 -5.08
CA ALA A 186 -8.54 -14.79 -3.96
C ALA A 186 -7.44 -14.07 -3.16
N CYS A 187 -6.31 -14.73 -2.92
CA CYS A 187 -5.12 -14.12 -2.32
C CYS A 187 -4.61 -12.94 -3.17
N SER A 188 -4.55 -13.10 -4.50
CA SER A 188 -4.13 -12.06 -5.44
C SER A 188 -5.05 -10.83 -5.39
N MET A 189 -6.38 -11.02 -5.31
CA MET A 189 -7.34 -9.92 -5.14
C MET A 189 -7.05 -9.06 -3.89
N VAL A 190 -6.53 -9.67 -2.83
CA VAL A 190 -6.18 -8.97 -1.59
C VAL A 190 -4.78 -8.35 -1.66
N LEU A 191 -3.79 -9.10 -2.14
CA LEU A 191 -2.38 -8.73 -2.08
C LEU A 191 -2.01 -7.65 -3.10
N THR A 192 -2.47 -7.75 -4.35
CA THR A 192 -2.11 -6.82 -5.43
C THR A 192 -2.47 -5.35 -5.15
N PRO A 193 -3.67 -5.00 -4.62
CA PRO A 193 -4.01 -3.60 -4.29
C PRO A 193 -3.31 -3.07 -3.03
N THR A 194 -2.66 -3.92 -2.23
CA THR A 194 -2.03 -3.52 -0.95
C THR A 194 -1.08 -2.33 -1.10
N GLY A 195 -0.25 -2.33 -2.14
CA GLY A 195 0.69 -1.23 -2.37
C GLY A 195 0.00 0.09 -2.71
N ARG A 196 -1.13 0.06 -3.42
CA ARG A 196 -1.94 1.27 -3.68
C ARG A 196 -2.63 1.74 -2.40
N LEU A 197 -3.18 0.81 -1.63
CA LEU A 197 -3.82 1.12 -0.35
C LEU A 197 -2.86 1.82 0.61
N ILE A 198 -1.64 1.31 0.78
CA ILE A 198 -0.63 1.92 1.66
C ILE A 198 -0.25 3.32 1.18
N ARG A 199 -0.06 3.52 -0.12
CA ARG A 199 0.27 4.86 -0.67
C ARG A 199 -0.85 5.87 -0.50
N ARG A 200 -2.11 5.42 -0.49
CA ARG A 200 -3.29 6.24 -0.20
C ARG A 200 -3.43 6.51 1.29
N ALA A 201 -3.21 5.51 2.15
CA ALA A 201 -3.43 5.64 3.59
C ALA A 201 -2.28 6.36 4.34
N ALA A 202 -1.06 6.36 3.81
CA ALA A 202 0.12 6.92 4.46
C ALA A 202 0.66 8.19 3.75
N PRO A 203 1.03 9.23 4.53
CA PRO A 203 1.72 10.42 4.01
C PRO A 203 3.03 10.06 3.28
N PRO A 204 3.44 10.83 2.24
CA PRO A 204 4.66 10.56 1.47
C PRO A 204 5.91 10.25 2.31
N GLU A 205 6.09 10.99 3.40
CA GLU A 205 7.20 10.90 4.35
C GLU A 205 7.18 9.63 5.23
N GLU A 206 6.00 9.03 5.44
CA GLU A 206 5.83 7.84 6.29
C GLU A 206 5.65 6.54 5.49
N ARG A 207 5.46 6.62 4.16
CA ARG A 207 5.25 5.45 3.28
C ARG A 207 6.32 4.36 3.45
N ALA A 208 7.59 4.73 3.54
CA ALA A 208 8.67 3.76 3.72
C ALA A 208 8.51 2.95 5.02
N GLN A 209 8.11 3.61 6.12
CA GLN A 209 7.86 2.97 7.41
C GLN A 209 6.59 2.10 7.35
N ALA A 210 5.56 2.55 6.64
CA ALA A 210 4.33 1.79 6.44
C ALA A 210 4.57 0.49 5.63
N PHE A 211 5.38 0.55 4.58
CA PHE A 211 5.77 -0.64 3.82
C PHE A 211 6.62 -1.62 4.65
N ALA A 212 7.55 -1.09 5.45
CA ALA A 212 8.34 -1.91 6.37
C ALA A 212 7.46 -2.61 7.41
N ALA A 213 6.52 -1.88 8.02
CA ALA A 213 5.55 -2.44 8.96
C ALA A 213 4.65 -3.50 8.30
N GLN A 214 4.13 -3.22 7.09
CA GLN A 214 3.35 -4.19 6.33
C GLN A 214 4.12 -5.49 6.10
N PHE A 215 5.39 -5.40 5.70
CA PHE A 215 6.24 -6.57 5.49
C PHE A 215 6.37 -7.37 6.79
N SER A 216 6.78 -6.76 7.90
CA SER A 216 6.96 -7.48 9.16
C SER A 216 5.65 -8.07 9.71
N LEU A 217 4.55 -7.32 9.66
CA LEU A 217 3.26 -7.76 10.17
C LEU A 217 2.64 -8.88 9.33
N SER A 218 2.77 -8.83 8.00
CA SER A 218 2.30 -9.92 7.13
C SER A 218 3.09 -11.21 7.37
N HIS A 219 4.41 -11.11 7.53
CA HIS A 219 5.25 -12.26 7.87
C HIS A 219 4.96 -12.82 9.26
N SER A 220 4.59 -11.96 10.21
CA SER A 220 4.13 -12.41 11.53
C SER A 220 2.85 -13.25 11.43
N CYS A 221 1.93 -12.89 10.53
CA CYS A 221 0.74 -13.70 10.26
C CYS A 221 1.12 -15.07 9.65
N TRP A 222 2.13 -15.12 8.78
CA TRP A 222 2.62 -16.37 8.19
C TRP A 222 3.29 -17.25 9.24
N LEU A 223 4.14 -16.64 10.08
CA LEU A 223 4.83 -17.31 11.18
C LEU A 223 3.86 -17.95 12.17
N LEU A 224 2.67 -17.35 12.37
CA LEU A 224 1.62 -17.92 13.20
C LEU A 224 0.86 -19.05 12.49
N THR A 225 0.46 -18.83 11.24
CA THR A 225 -0.46 -19.73 10.54
C THR A 225 0.21 -21.00 10.02
N TYR A 226 1.50 -20.96 9.68
CA TYR A 226 2.22 -22.12 9.16
C TYR A 226 2.37 -23.24 10.20
N PRO A 227 2.89 -22.98 11.41
CA PRO A 227 2.93 -23.99 12.47
C PRO A 227 1.55 -24.45 12.88
N LEU A 228 0.57 -23.54 12.95
CA LEU A 228 -0.81 -23.88 13.28
C LEU A 228 -1.41 -24.87 12.26
N ALA A 229 -1.20 -24.63 10.96
CA ALA A 229 -1.68 -25.50 9.90
C ALA A 229 -1.08 -26.91 10.00
N GLY A 230 0.24 -26.99 10.25
CA GLY A 230 0.95 -28.26 10.38
C GLY A 230 0.56 -29.02 11.64
N TRP A 231 0.52 -28.34 12.78
CA TRP A 231 0.15 -28.93 14.06
C TRP A 231 -1.28 -29.47 14.05
N LEU A 232 -2.25 -28.69 13.56
CA LEU A 232 -3.63 -29.15 13.42
C LEU A 232 -3.75 -30.29 12.41
N GLY A 233 -3.02 -30.23 11.30
CA GLY A 233 -3.00 -31.30 10.30
C GLY A 233 -2.47 -32.61 10.85
N ALA A 234 -1.43 -32.57 11.69
CA ALA A 234 -0.80 -33.74 12.29
C ALA A 234 -1.59 -34.33 13.46
N GLU A 235 -2.08 -33.50 14.39
CA GLU A 235 -2.71 -33.97 15.64
C GLU A 235 -4.23 -34.17 15.50
N ALA A 236 -4.91 -33.27 14.78
CA ALA A 236 -6.38 -33.24 14.70
C ALA A 236 -6.91 -33.59 13.29
N GLY A 237 -6.01 -33.78 12.32
CA GLY A 237 -6.33 -34.11 10.94
C GLY A 237 -6.77 -32.93 10.08
N LEU A 238 -6.91 -33.20 8.77
CA LEU A 238 -7.20 -32.18 7.76
C LEU A 238 -8.53 -31.46 7.97
N GLY A 239 -9.57 -32.16 8.45
CA GLY A 239 -10.88 -31.54 8.70
C GLY A 239 -10.79 -30.42 9.74
N ALA A 240 -10.09 -30.67 10.85
CA ALA A 240 -9.86 -29.68 11.90
C ALA A 240 -9.00 -28.51 11.40
N ALA A 241 -7.94 -28.80 10.62
CA ALA A 241 -7.12 -27.76 10.02
C ALA A 241 -7.92 -26.84 9.08
N VAL A 242 -8.81 -27.40 8.25
CA VAL A 242 -9.68 -26.63 7.35
C VAL A 242 -10.67 -25.79 8.14
N ALA A 243 -11.32 -26.37 9.15
CA ALA A 243 -12.28 -25.66 9.98
C ALA A 243 -11.63 -24.49 10.75
N ALA A 244 -10.48 -24.73 11.37
CA ALA A 244 -9.78 -23.71 12.16
C ALA A 244 -9.24 -22.57 11.29
N LEU A 245 -8.52 -22.87 10.20
CA LEU A 245 -7.98 -21.84 9.31
C LEU A 245 -9.10 -21.12 8.55
N GLY A 246 -10.17 -21.83 8.18
CA GLY A 246 -11.37 -21.24 7.60
C GLY A 246 -12.07 -20.29 8.57
N ALA A 247 -12.18 -20.66 9.85
CA ALA A 247 -12.72 -19.78 10.89
C ALA A 247 -11.85 -18.54 11.11
N ILE A 248 -10.52 -18.68 11.09
CA ILE A 248 -9.58 -17.55 11.15
C ILE A 248 -9.79 -16.64 9.94
N ALA A 249 -9.88 -17.19 8.72
CA ALA A 249 -10.09 -16.41 7.51
C ALA A 249 -11.44 -15.67 7.53
N LEU A 250 -12.52 -16.33 7.98
CA LEU A 250 -13.83 -15.72 8.16
C LEU A 250 -13.79 -14.59 9.19
N ALA A 251 -13.26 -14.88 10.39
CA ALA A 251 -13.17 -13.90 11.46
C ALA A 251 -12.37 -12.67 11.03
N ALA A 252 -11.24 -12.89 10.36
CA ALA A 252 -10.40 -11.82 9.85
C ALA A 252 -11.07 -11.02 8.72
N GLY A 253 -11.81 -11.69 7.82
CA GLY A 253 -12.63 -11.02 6.80
C GLY A 253 -13.73 -10.15 7.42
N LEU A 254 -14.44 -10.66 8.42
CA LEU A 254 -15.46 -9.89 9.16
C LEU A 254 -14.83 -8.71 9.91
N LEU A 255 -13.65 -8.91 10.51
CA LEU A 255 -12.90 -7.86 11.17
C LEU A 255 -12.51 -6.76 10.18
N ALA A 256 -12.05 -7.13 8.98
CA ALA A 256 -11.72 -6.19 7.92
C ALA A 256 -12.93 -5.36 7.49
N VAL A 257 -14.10 -5.99 7.32
CA VAL A 257 -15.36 -5.29 7.02
C VAL A 257 -15.72 -4.29 8.12
N ARG A 258 -15.58 -4.68 9.39
CA ARG A 258 -15.90 -3.82 10.54
C ARG A 258 -14.91 -2.67 10.74
N MET A 259 -13.62 -2.92 10.53
CA MET A 259 -12.56 -1.93 10.72
C MET A 259 -12.42 -0.97 9.54
N TRP A 260 -12.90 -1.34 8.35
CA TRP A 260 -12.83 -0.50 7.15
C TRP A 260 -14.16 0.22 6.88
N PRO A 261 -14.37 1.44 7.40
CA PRO A 261 -15.59 2.19 7.15
C PRO A 261 -15.83 2.40 5.64
N ALA A 262 -17.08 2.25 5.20
CA ALA A 262 -17.47 2.39 3.80
C ALA A 262 -17.43 3.83 3.28
N ARG A 263 -17.47 4.79 4.20
CA ARG A 263 -17.35 6.22 3.92
C ARG A 263 -16.01 6.69 4.47
N GLU A 264 -15.06 6.98 3.58
CA GLU A 264 -14.11 8.03 3.93
C GLU A 264 -14.95 9.29 4.12
N PRO A 265 -14.76 10.06 5.20
CA PRO A 265 -15.34 11.39 5.25
C PRO A 265 -14.75 12.13 4.04
N LEU A 266 -15.59 12.33 3.02
CA LEU A 266 -15.41 13.36 2.02
C LEU A 266 -14.86 14.57 2.76
N GLY A 267 -13.72 15.08 2.28
CA GLY A 267 -12.90 16.09 2.93
C GLY A 267 -13.69 17.00 3.84
N MET A 268 -13.26 17.16 5.10
CA MET A 268 -13.95 18.04 6.04
C MET A 268 -14.19 19.38 5.34
N GLU A 269 -15.46 19.63 5.04
CA GLU A 269 -15.92 20.86 4.46
C GLU A 269 -15.61 21.92 5.52
N HIS A 270 -14.59 22.73 5.26
CA HIS A 270 -14.18 23.78 6.16
C HIS A 270 -14.36 25.11 5.45
N GLU A 271 -14.81 26.06 6.24
CA GLU A 271 -15.10 27.40 5.80
C GLU A 271 -13.94 28.30 6.20
N HIS A 272 -13.40 29.01 5.21
CA HIS A 272 -12.40 30.03 5.44
C HIS A 272 -13.08 31.39 5.54
N THR A 273 -13.05 31.97 6.74
CA THR A 273 -13.55 33.33 7.01
C THR A 273 -12.50 34.41 6.68
N ASP A 274 -11.21 34.03 6.61
CA ASP A 274 -10.08 34.98 6.68
C ASP A 274 -9.17 35.00 5.43
N LEU A 275 -9.53 34.30 4.35
CA LEU A 275 -8.71 34.27 3.12
C LEU A 275 -9.15 35.32 2.09
N HIS A 276 -8.17 36.03 1.52
CA HIS A 276 -8.42 37.06 0.51
C HIS A 276 -8.98 36.46 -0.79
N ASP A 277 -9.81 37.24 -1.48
CA ASP A 277 -10.36 36.87 -2.79
C ASP A 277 -9.21 36.66 -3.80
N GLY A 278 -9.06 35.43 -4.29
CA GLY A 278 -8.02 35.05 -5.26
C GLY A 278 -6.85 34.21 -4.72
N HIS A 279 -6.87 33.79 -3.46
CA HIS A 279 -5.83 32.90 -2.93
C HIS A 279 -5.84 31.56 -3.69
N PRO A 280 -4.67 30.99 -4.09
CA PRO A 280 -4.61 29.73 -4.85
C PRO A 280 -5.35 28.55 -4.18
N HIS A 281 -5.49 28.59 -2.85
CA HIS A 281 -6.28 27.60 -2.10
C HIS A 281 -7.79 27.65 -2.35
N LEU A 282 -8.33 28.72 -2.91
CA LEU A 282 -9.77 28.89 -3.17
C LEU A 282 -10.19 28.33 -4.55
N THR A 283 -9.28 27.65 -5.26
CA THR A 283 -9.55 27.10 -6.59
C THR A 283 -10.58 25.96 -6.48
N GLY A 284 -11.84 26.25 -6.79
CA GLY A 284 -12.97 25.32 -6.65
C GLY A 284 -13.86 25.56 -5.42
N ALA A 285 -13.64 26.63 -4.65
CA ALA A 285 -14.45 26.99 -3.49
C ALA A 285 -15.80 27.64 -3.90
N VAL A 286 -16.86 27.34 -3.16
CA VAL A 286 -18.18 27.97 -3.29
C VAL A 286 -18.29 29.10 -2.27
N ARG A 287 -18.72 30.28 -2.70
CA ARG A 287 -18.90 31.45 -1.82
C ARG A 287 -20.15 31.26 -0.96
N VAL A 288 -20.01 31.41 0.35
CA VAL A 288 -21.08 31.33 1.35
C VAL A 288 -21.13 32.64 2.15
N PRO A 289 -22.23 32.97 2.85
CA PRO A 289 -22.39 34.27 3.52
C PRO A 289 -21.30 34.62 4.54
N SER A 290 -20.66 33.61 5.14
CA SER A 290 -19.60 33.73 6.13
C SER A 290 -18.17 33.56 5.58
N GLY A 291 -17.99 33.31 4.27
CA GLY A 291 -16.66 33.19 3.65
C GLY A 291 -16.62 32.27 2.43
N TRP A 292 -15.58 31.42 2.36
CA TRP A 292 -15.36 30.49 1.26
C TRP A 292 -15.39 29.03 1.74
N ARG A 293 -16.20 28.19 1.09
CA ARG A 293 -16.39 26.78 1.43
C ARG A 293 -15.73 25.89 0.38
N HIS A 294 -14.85 25.00 0.81
CA HIS A 294 -14.28 23.95 -0.05
C HIS A 294 -14.03 22.66 0.72
N SER A 295 -13.76 21.57 -0.02
CA SER A 295 -13.38 20.27 0.54
C SER A 295 -12.00 19.87 0.02
N HIS A 296 -11.08 19.53 0.91
CA HIS A 296 -9.79 18.94 0.55
C HIS A 296 -9.72 17.50 1.03
N ASP A 297 -9.15 16.62 0.22
CA ASP A 297 -8.85 15.26 0.63
C ASP A 297 -7.83 15.30 1.78
N ARG A 298 -8.01 14.47 2.81
CA ARG A 298 -7.32 14.60 4.12
C ARG A 298 -5.78 14.54 4.03
N LEU A 299 -5.26 14.08 2.89
CA LEU A 299 -3.83 13.91 2.60
C LEU A 299 -3.18 15.11 1.88
N ALA A 300 -3.95 16.12 1.45
CA ALA A 300 -3.43 17.31 0.78
C ALA A 300 -3.16 18.51 1.73
N GLY A 301 -3.24 18.28 3.05
CA GLY A 301 -3.16 19.33 4.06
C GLY A 301 -1.77 19.53 4.65
N SER A 302 -0.73 19.82 3.86
CA SER A 302 0.55 20.32 4.40
C SER A 302 0.52 21.84 4.69
N LEU A 303 -0.65 22.47 4.63
CA LEU A 303 -0.82 23.93 4.77
C LEU A 303 -1.74 24.34 5.94
N HIS A 304 -2.08 23.40 6.84
CA HIS A 304 -2.68 23.73 8.13
C HIS A 304 -1.60 23.81 9.20
N ALA A 305 -0.83 24.90 9.16
CA ALA A 305 -0.09 25.39 10.30
C ALA A 305 -0.63 26.78 10.64
N HIS A 306 -1.68 26.84 11.45
CA HIS A 306 -2.03 27.98 12.29
C HIS A 306 -2.86 27.50 13.49
#